data_AF-A0A2E1UX84-F1
#
_entry.id   AF-A0A2E1UX84-F1
#
_cell.length_a   1.000
_cell.length_b   1.000
_cell.length_c   1.000
_cell.angle_alpha   90.00
_cell.angle_beta   90.00
_cell.angle_gamma   90.00
#
_symmetry.space_group_name_H-M   'P 1'
#
loop_
_entity.id
_entity.type
_entity.pdbx_description
1 polymer ?
#
loop_
_entity_poly.entity_id
_entity_poly.type
_entity_poly.pdbx_seq_one_letter_code
_entity_poly.pdbx_strand_id
1 'polypeptide(L)'
;MLFQKNYSQEYEYKTISTIESVVKTKKLGLGGLIAERSRMIAEAEGVNFRETTTLRLADQEEEKQQKKKKGENLDRSEIRTKQYEETLLLNFYNQFGIRFQNIATNDAIITSKINDLASQGWELAFVSGSAEAMSGYDDPNGIIYTRYIFKRKK
;
A
#
# COMPACT_ATOMS: atom_id res chain seq x y z
N MET A 1 44.26 4.03 23.73
CA MET A 1 43.44 3.50 22.62
C MET A 1 42.05 4.09 22.78
N LEU A 2 41.66 5.05 21.93
CA LEU A 2 40.32 5.65 21.95
C LEU A 2 39.37 4.73 21.21
N PHE A 3 38.40 4.14 21.90
CA PHE A 3 37.31 3.40 21.26
C PHE A 3 36.38 4.41 20.59
N GLN A 4 36.44 4.47 19.27
CA GLN A 4 35.49 5.24 18.47
C GLN A 4 34.14 4.52 18.55
N LYS A 5 33.20 5.10 19.29
CA LYS A 5 31.85 4.57 19.46
C LYS A 5 31.11 4.78 18.15
N ASN A 6 31.03 3.75 17.31
CA ASN A 6 30.23 3.78 16.09
C ASN A 6 28.75 3.79 16.49
N TYR A 7 28.13 4.97 16.48
CA TYR A 7 26.68 5.08 16.57
C TYR A 7 26.10 4.67 15.21
N SER A 8 25.60 3.44 15.12
CA SER A 8 24.74 3.04 14.01
C SER A 8 23.52 3.95 14.01
N GLN A 9 23.20 4.56 12.88
CA GLN A 9 22.00 5.38 12.77
C GLN A 9 20.79 4.45 12.76
N GLU A 10 19.89 4.65 13.72
CA GLU A 10 18.59 3.97 13.73
C GLU A 10 17.58 4.78 12.91
N TYR A 11 16.80 4.07 12.09
CA TYR A 11 15.76 4.67 11.27
C TYR A 11 14.40 4.07 11.62
N GLU A 12 13.38 4.90 11.56
CA GLU A 12 12.00 4.46 11.40
C GLU A 12 11.57 4.61 9.94
N TYR A 13 10.59 3.80 9.54
CA TYR A 13 10.11 3.73 8.17
C TYR A 13 8.60 3.89 8.11
N LYS A 14 8.12 4.53 7.05
CA LYS A 14 6.69 4.57 6.72
C LYS A 14 6.46 4.30 5.24
N THR A 15 5.28 3.79 4.92
CA THR A 15 4.85 3.48 3.57
C THR A 15 3.63 4.31 3.20
N ILE A 16 3.62 4.82 1.97
CA ILE A 16 2.42 5.32 1.30
C ILE A 16 2.28 4.59 -0.03
N SER A 17 1.05 4.39 -0.50
CA SER A 17 0.79 3.69 -1.76
C SER A 17 -0.25 4.43 -2.59
N THR A 18 -0.06 4.50 -3.91
CA THR A 18 -1.10 4.93 -4.85
C THR A 18 -1.59 3.73 -5.65
N ILE A 19 -2.90 3.71 -5.89
CA ILE A 19 -3.59 2.80 -6.78
C ILE A 19 -4.34 3.67 -7.78
N GLU A 20 -3.97 3.60 -9.05
CA GLU A 20 -4.54 4.42 -10.11
C GLU A 20 -5.19 3.51 -11.14
N SER A 21 -6.51 3.61 -11.28
CA SER A 21 -7.27 2.79 -12.21
C SER A 21 -7.06 3.28 -13.64
N VAL A 22 -6.69 2.35 -14.52
CA VAL A 22 -6.61 2.58 -15.96
C VAL A 22 -7.83 2.04 -16.72
N VAL A 23 -8.90 1.70 -15.99
CA VAL A 23 -10.10 1.06 -16.54
C VAL A 23 -11.07 2.09 -17.13
N LYS A 24 -11.70 1.71 -18.24
CA LYS A 24 -12.93 2.33 -18.74
C LYS A 24 -14.10 1.75 -17.94
N THR A 25 -14.73 2.56 -17.08
CA THR A 25 -15.96 2.27 -16.31
C THR A 25 -16.66 0.94 -16.69
N LYS A 26 -16.61 -0.08 -15.81
CA LYS A 26 -17.21 -1.39 -16.07
C LYS A 26 -18.73 -1.29 -15.98
N LYS A 27 -19.47 -1.62 -17.05
CA LYS A 27 -20.92 -1.82 -16.97
C LYS A 27 -21.18 -3.23 -16.42
N LEU A 28 -21.65 -3.33 -15.18
CA LEU A 28 -22.07 -4.60 -14.61
C LEU A 28 -23.59 -4.73 -14.80
N GLY A 29 -24.02 -5.49 -15.81
CA GLY A 29 -25.43 -5.85 -16.02
C GLY A 29 -26.42 -4.67 -16.08
N LEU A 30 -27.68 -4.94 -15.71
CA LEU A 30 -28.83 -4.03 -15.79
C LEU A 30 -28.84 -2.88 -14.75
N GLY A 31 -27.75 -2.60 -14.02
CA GLY A 31 -27.86 -1.74 -12.83
C GLY A 31 -26.69 -0.87 -12.38
N GLY A 32 -25.52 -0.85 -13.03
CA GLY A 32 -24.51 0.13 -12.60
C GLY A 32 -23.13 0.07 -13.26
N LEU A 33 -22.45 1.23 -13.27
CA LEU A 33 -21.04 1.36 -13.60
C LEU A 33 -20.22 1.27 -12.31
N ILE A 34 -19.35 0.25 -12.18
CA ILE A 34 -18.34 0.23 -11.12
C ILE A 34 -17.05 0.79 -11.73
N ALA A 35 -16.71 2.02 -11.35
CA ALA A 35 -15.38 2.56 -11.55
C ALA A 35 -14.56 2.23 -10.31
N GLU A 36 -13.51 1.41 -10.46
CA GLU A 36 -12.46 1.40 -9.44
C GLU A 36 -11.93 2.82 -9.33
N ARG A 37 -11.96 3.37 -8.12
CA ARG A 37 -11.62 4.76 -7.91
C ARG A 37 -10.18 4.84 -7.45
N SER A 38 -9.40 5.66 -8.13
CA SER A 38 -7.98 5.84 -7.81
C SER A 38 -7.82 6.43 -6.40
N ARG A 39 -6.84 5.94 -5.63
CA ARG A 39 -6.60 6.31 -4.22
C ARG A 39 -5.12 6.38 -3.91
N MET A 40 -4.77 7.26 -2.97
CA MET A 40 -3.56 7.13 -2.19
C MET A 40 -3.93 6.67 -0.78
N ILE A 41 -3.25 5.64 -0.29
CA ILE A 41 -3.43 5.04 1.04
C ILE A 41 -2.18 5.29 1.87
N ALA A 42 -2.35 5.74 3.10
CA ALA A 42 -1.29 6.00 4.06
C ALA A 42 -1.72 5.63 5.50
N GLU A 43 -0.75 5.52 6.40
CA GLU A 43 -0.97 5.63 7.86
C GLU A 43 -2.00 4.65 8.46
N ALA A 44 -1.79 3.35 8.20
CA ALA A 44 -2.46 2.30 8.95
C ALA A 44 -1.81 2.17 10.35
N GLU A 45 -2.27 2.96 11.31
CA GLU A 45 -1.76 2.92 12.69
C GLU A 45 -2.06 1.58 13.38
N GLY A 46 -1.19 1.17 14.30
CA GLY A 46 -1.49 0.14 15.31
C GLY A 46 -1.35 -1.32 14.87
N VAL A 47 -0.90 -1.63 13.65
CA VAL A 47 -0.71 -3.02 13.22
C VAL A 47 0.68 -3.55 13.59
N ASN A 48 0.75 -4.52 14.50
CA ASN A 48 1.98 -5.24 14.83
C ASN A 48 2.04 -6.56 14.07
N PHE A 49 3.00 -6.70 13.15
CA PHE A 49 3.13 -7.93 12.34
C PHE A 49 3.27 -9.21 13.18
N ARG A 50 3.76 -9.11 14.42
CA ARG A 50 3.90 -10.26 15.34
C ARG A 50 2.56 -10.86 15.76
N GLU A 51 1.48 -10.08 15.70
CA GLU A 51 0.13 -10.53 16.01
C GLU A 51 -0.47 -11.33 14.85
N THR A 52 0.01 -11.10 13.63
CA THR A 52 -0.50 -11.76 12.41
C THR A 52 0.48 -12.78 11.83
N THR A 53 1.62 -13.05 12.49
CA THR A 53 2.66 -13.97 12.01
C THR A 53 2.61 -15.28 12.80
N THR A 54 2.45 -16.40 12.11
CA THR A 54 2.52 -17.74 12.70
C THR A 54 3.90 -18.36 12.51
N LEU A 55 4.34 -19.17 13.49
CA LEU A 55 5.56 -19.97 13.38
C LEU A 55 5.23 -21.30 12.73
N ARG A 56 5.98 -21.67 11.69
CA ARG A 56 5.88 -22.96 11.02
C ARG A 56 7.11 -23.80 11.35
N LEU A 57 6.93 -24.89 12.08
CA LEU A 57 7.99 -25.83 12.41
C LEU A 57 8.02 -27.00 11.42
N ALA A 58 9.19 -27.60 11.24
CA ALA A 58 9.37 -28.76 10.36
C ALA A 58 8.69 -30.02 10.93
N ASP A 59 8.72 -30.17 12.26
CA ASP A 59 7.99 -31.20 12.98
C ASP A 59 6.58 -30.70 13.34
N GLN A 60 5.57 -31.36 12.76
CA GLN A 60 4.17 -31.01 12.97
C GLN A 60 3.66 -31.35 14.37
N GLU A 61 4.29 -32.28 15.09
CA GLU A 61 3.93 -32.61 16.47
C GLU A 61 4.45 -31.54 17.43
N GLU A 62 5.69 -31.08 17.26
CA GLU A 62 6.23 -29.93 18.00
C GLU A 62 5.45 -28.65 17.68
N GLU A 63 5.06 -28.47 16.41
CA GLU A 63 4.21 -27.36 15.98
C GLU A 63 2.88 -27.37 16.72
N LYS A 64 2.19 -28.52 16.81
CA LYS A 64 0.93 -28.67 17.56
C LYS A 64 1.09 -28.39 19.05
N GLN A 65 2.24 -28.71 19.64
CA GLN A 65 2.51 -28.44 21.06
C GLN A 65 2.77 -26.95 21.33
N GLN A 66 3.48 -26.26 20.43
CA GLN A 66 3.78 -24.83 20.56
C GLN A 66 2.62 -23.92 20.10
N LYS A 67 1.76 -24.39 19.18
CA LYS A 67 0.55 -23.70 18.70
C LYS A 67 -0.44 -23.34 19.80
N LYS A 68 -0.47 -24.08 20.92
CA LYS A 68 -1.34 -23.81 22.07
C LYS A 68 -1.10 -22.47 22.79
N LYS A 69 -0.09 -21.67 22.40
CA LYS A 69 0.31 -20.46 23.14
C LYS A 69 0.26 -19.13 22.38
N LYS A 70 0.11 -19.08 21.04
CA LYS A 70 0.01 -17.81 20.29
C LYS A 70 -0.75 -17.96 18.96
N GLY A 71 -1.83 -17.18 18.81
CA GLY A 71 -2.44 -16.83 17.52
C GLY A 71 -3.02 -18.00 16.72
N GLU A 72 -4.05 -18.66 17.23
CA GLU A 72 -4.87 -19.57 16.40
C GLU A 72 -5.96 -18.78 15.67
N ASN A 73 -6.16 -19.09 14.38
CA ASN A 73 -7.35 -18.78 13.58
C ASN A 73 -7.77 -17.30 13.46
N LEU A 74 -6.84 -16.36 13.31
CA LEU A 74 -7.22 -15.00 12.94
C LEU A 74 -7.89 -15.01 11.56
N ASP A 75 -9.15 -14.58 11.50
CA ASP A 75 -9.81 -14.37 10.23
C ASP A 75 -9.14 -13.19 9.51
N ARG A 76 -9.13 -13.21 8.17
CA ARG A 76 -8.65 -12.08 7.36
C ARG A 76 -9.42 -10.79 7.66
N SER A 77 -10.63 -10.90 8.20
CA SER A 77 -11.41 -9.75 8.66
C SER A 77 -10.83 -9.11 9.93
N GLU A 78 -10.20 -9.91 10.81
CA GLU A 78 -9.63 -9.48 12.08
C GLU A 78 -8.26 -8.82 11.92
N ILE A 79 -7.49 -9.19 10.89
CA ILE A 79 -6.18 -8.58 10.58
C ILE A 79 -6.28 -7.25 9.83
N ARG A 80 -7.44 -6.94 9.22
CA ARG A 80 -7.63 -5.72 8.43
C ARG A 80 -7.63 -4.52 9.35
N THR A 81 -6.76 -3.55 9.08
CA THR A 81 -6.87 -2.25 9.76
C THR A 81 -8.24 -1.63 9.47
N LYS A 82 -8.86 -1.07 10.51
CA LYS A 82 -10.12 -0.34 10.40
C LYS A 82 -9.90 1.18 10.24
N GLN A 83 -8.65 1.62 10.34
CA GLN A 83 -8.26 3.03 10.26
C GLN A 83 -7.02 3.20 9.38
N TYR A 84 -7.15 4.03 8.36
CA TYR A 84 -6.08 4.45 7.46
C TYR A 84 -6.46 5.78 6.82
N GLU A 85 -5.46 6.55 6.39
CA GLU A 85 -5.68 7.74 5.58
C GLU A 85 -5.94 7.36 4.13
N GLU A 86 -7.04 7.87 3.57
CA GLU A 86 -7.38 7.76 2.15
C GLU A 86 -7.42 9.16 1.53
N THR A 87 -6.55 9.40 0.53
CA THR A 87 -6.63 10.59 -0.33
C THR A 87 -7.22 10.20 -1.69
N LEU A 88 -8.23 10.95 -2.12
CA LEU A 88 -8.89 10.72 -3.41
C LEU A 88 -7.98 11.11 -4.58
N LEU A 89 -7.85 10.22 -5.56
CA LEU A 89 -7.18 10.49 -6.83
C LEU A 89 -8.18 10.36 -8.00
N LEU A 90 -7.79 10.88 -9.16
CA LEU A 90 -8.57 10.84 -10.38
C LEU A 90 -8.15 9.66 -11.26
N ASN A 91 -9.12 9.00 -11.90
CA ASN A 91 -8.82 7.89 -12.82
C ASN A 91 -8.11 8.38 -14.07
N PHE A 92 -7.19 7.57 -14.61
CA PHE A 92 -6.45 7.93 -15.81
C PHE A 92 -7.30 7.84 -17.08
N TYR A 93 -8.42 7.11 -17.05
CA TYR A 93 -9.26 6.88 -18.21
C TYR A 93 -10.71 7.28 -17.97
N ASN A 94 -11.40 7.63 -19.06
CA ASN A 94 -12.84 7.63 -19.16
C ASN A 94 -13.27 6.91 -20.46
N GLN A 95 -14.56 6.97 -20.79
CA GLN A 95 -15.11 6.36 -22.01
C GLN A 95 -14.46 6.86 -23.32
N PHE A 96 -13.79 8.02 -23.32
CA PHE A 96 -13.16 8.65 -24.49
C PHE A 96 -11.64 8.44 -24.56
N GLY A 97 -11.01 7.88 -23.52
CA GLY A 97 -9.56 7.62 -23.49
C GLY A 97 -8.86 8.19 -22.27
N ILE A 98 -7.55 8.42 -22.41
CA ILE A 98 -6.67 8.91 -21.35
C ILE A 98 -7.00 10.37 -21.00
N ARG A 99 -6.98 10.67 -19.70
CA ARG A 99 -7.22 11.98 -19.11
C ARG A 99 -5.90 12.54 -18.57
N PHE A 100 -5.11 13.15 -19.44
CA PHE A 100 -3.80 13.71 -19.06
C PHE A 100 -3.90 14.76 -17.95
N GLN A 101 -4.97 15.55 -17.90
CA GLN A 101 -5.20 16.50 -16.79
C GLN A 101 -5.38 15.77 -15.45
N ASN A 102 -5.99 14.59 -15.45
CA ASN A 102 -6.14 13.79 -14.24
C ASN A 102 -4.78 13.30 -13.75
N ILE A 103 -3.92 12.84 -14.67
CA ILE A 103 -2.54 12.43 -14.36
C ILE A 103 -1.78 13.60 -13.71
N ALA A 104 -1.74 14.76 -14.38
CA ALA A 104 -1.07 15.94 -13.86
C ALA A 104 -1.63 16.40 -12.50
N THR A 105 -2.93 16.25 -12.28
CA THR A 105 -3.56 16.56 -10.98
C THR A 105 -3.13 15.57 -9.90
N ASN A 106 -3.10 14.27 -10.21
CA ASN A 106 -2.63 13.26 -9.27
C ASN A 106 -1.15 13.47 -8.93
N ASP A 107 -0.31 13.79 -9.92
CA ASP A 107 1.11 14.10 -9.69
C ASP A 107 1.29 15.26 -8.71
N ALA A 108 0.49 16.31 -8.84
CA ALA A 108 0.49 17.43 -7.90
C ALA A 108 0.05 17.02 -6.48
N ILE A 109 -0.99 16.18 -6.37
CA ILE A 109 -1.46 15.64 -5.08
C ILE A 109 -0.37 14.77 -4.42
N ILE A 110 0.26 13.87 -5.20
CA ILE A 110 1.34 13.00 -4.74
C ILE A 110 2.53 13.85 -4.27
N THR A 111 2.96 14.81 -5.08
CA THR A 111 4.05 15.73 -4.75
C THR A 111 3.76 16.50 -3.47
N SER A 112 2.52 16.96 -3.28
CA SER A 112 2.09 17.63 -2.05
C SER A 112 2.28 16.75 -0.81
N LYS A 113 1.85 15.48 -0.82
CA LYS A 113 2.07 14.54 0.31
C LYS A 113 3.55 14.24 0.53
N ILE A 114 4.34 14.10 -0.54
CA ILE A 114 5.80 13.90 -0.43
C ILE A 114 6.46 15.11 0.25
N ASN A 115 6.09 16.33 -0.14
CA ASN A 115 6.64 17.56 0.44
C ASN A 115 6.21 17.76 1.90
N ASP A 116 4.97 17.44 2.24
CA ASP A 116 4.48 17.44 3.62
C ASP A 116 5.31 16.48 4.49
N LEU A 117 5.50 15.23 4.05
CA LEU A 117 6.35 14.27 4.74
C LEU A 117 7.81 14.74 4.85
N ALA A 118 8.36 15.33 3.79
CA ALA A 118 9.71 15.91 3.81
C ALA A 118 9.84 17.03 4.84
N SER A 119 8.83 17.90 4.98
CA SER A 119 8.81 18.95 5.99
C SER A 119 8.77 18.41 7.43
N GLN A 120 8.23 17.20 7.61
CA GLN A 120 8.21 16.47 8.88
C GLN A 120 9.49 15.62 9.10
N GLY A 121 10.50 15.79 8.24
CA GLY A 121 11.80 15.12 8.33
C GLY A 121 11.88 13.73 7.71
N TRP A 122 10.84 13.29 6.99
CA TRP A 122 10.87 12.01 6.27
C TRP A 122 11.61 12.15 4.94
N GLU A 123 12.55 11.25 4.69
CA GLU A 123 13.29 11.15 3.43
C GLU A 123 12.68 10.05 2.56
N LEU A 124 12.36 10.35 1.30
CA LEU A 124 11.96 9.34 0.34
C LEU A 124 13.14 8.42 0.03
N ALA A 125 13.06 7.17 0.48
CA ALA A 125 14.15 6.22 0.38
C ALA A 125 14.03 5.32 -0.86
N PHE A 126 12.81 4.85 -1.15
CA PHE A 126 12.56 3.91 -2.24
C PHE A 126 11.20 4.15 -2.89
N VAL A 127 11.12 3.90 -4.19
CA VAL A 127 9.87 3.88 -4.95
C VAL A 127 9.80 2.58 -5.76
N SER A 128 8.67 1.89 -5.71
CA SER A 128 8.40 0.69 -6.49
C SER A 128 7.08 0.84 -7.22
N GLY A 129 7.12 0.85 -8.55
CA GLY A 129 5.93 0.86 -9.41
C GLY A 129 5.66 -0.52 -10.01
N SER A 130 4.39 -0.88 -10.10
CA SER A 130 3.89 -2.09 -10.76
C SER A 130 2.65 -1.73 -11.57
N ALA A 131 2.44 -2.43 -12.70
CA ALA A 131 1.24 -2.28 -13.49
C ALA A 131 0.62 -3.66 -13.74
N GLU A 132 -0.70 -3.75 -13.57
CA GLU A 132 -1.50 -4.87 -14.04
C GLU A 132 -2.14 -4.47 -15.36
N ALA A 133 -1.92 -5.27 -16.39
CA ALA A 133 -2.44 -5.03 -17.73
C ALA A 133 -3.71 -5.85 -17.97
N MET A 134 -4.63 -5.25 -18.73
CA MET A 134 -5.86 -5.87 -19.22
C MET A 134 -5.58 -7.17 -19.98
N SER A 135 -6.08 -8.30 -19.47
CA SER A 135 -5.92 -9.63 -20.09
C SER A 135 -7.16 -10.02 -20.93
N GLY A 136 -7.42 -9.25 -21.99
CA GLY A 136 -8.46 -9.56 -22.97
C GLY A 136 -9.86 -9.03 -22.63
N TYR A 137 -10.87 -9.46 -23.40
CA TYR A 137 -12.25 -8.96 -23.30
C TYR A 137 -12.91 -9.29 -21.95
N ASP A 138 -12.53 -10.44 -21.36
CA ASP A 138 -13.13 -10.95 -20.13
C ASP A 138 -12.47 -10.38 -18.85
N ASP A 139 -11.31 -9.73 -18.99
CA ASP A 139 -10.63 -9.02 -17.90
C ASP A 139 -10.24 -7.60 -18.34
N PRO A 140 -11.19 -6.64 -18.34
CA PRO A 140 -10.95 -5.26 -18.72
C PRO A 140 -10.16 -4.47 -17.65
N ASN A 141 -9.70 -5.14 -16.59
CA ASN A 141 -9.10 -4.46 -15.44
C ASN A 141 -7.66 -4.05 -15.74
N GLY A 142 -7.25 -2.95 -15.13
CA GLY A 142 -5.88 -2.52 -15.14
C GLY A 142 -5.69 -1.48 -14.07
N ILE A 143 -4.61 -1.66 -13.32
CA ILE A 143 -4.24 -0.77 -12.23
C ILE A 143 -2.75 -0.46 -12.32
N ILE A 144 -2.42 0.77 -11.96
CA ILE A 144 -1.05 1.16 -11.66
C ILE A 144 -0.95 1.24 -10.14
N TYR A 145 -0.01 0.49 -9.58
CA TYR A 145 0.29 0.47 -8.16
C TYR A 145 1.68 1.04 -7.92
N THR A 146 1.78 2.10 -7.12
CA THR A 146 3.08 2.66 -6.74
C THR A 146 3.22 2.69 -5.23
N ARG A 147 4.31 2.14 -4.70
CA ARG A 147 4.66 2.19 -3.28
C ARG A 147 5.86 3.09 -3.07
N TYR A 148 5.71 4.05 -2.17
CA TYR A 148 6.76 4.95 -1.74
C TYR A 148 7.13 4.60 -0.30
N ILE A 149 8.42 4.39 -0.05
CA ILE A 149 8.96 4.04 1.27
C ILE A 149 9.81 5.21 1.74
N PHE A 150 9.45 5.75 2.89
CA PHE A 150 10.15 6.84 3.55
C PHE A 150 10.91 6.31 4.76
N LYS A 151 12.02 6.97 5.08
CA LYS A 151 12.79 6.74 6.30
C LYS A 151 13.01 8.06 7.04
N ARG A 152 13.10 8.02 8.36
CA ARG A 152 13.51 9.15 9.19
C ARG A 152 14.42 8.66 10.30
N LYS A 153 15.41 9.45 10.69
CA LYS A 153 16.26 9.11 11.84
C LYS A 153 15.41 9.11 13.11
N LYS A 154 15.60 8.10 13.95
CA LYS A 154 15.04 8.09 15.30
C LYS A 154 15.77 9.07 16.21
#